data_AF-A0AAV4EZA6-F1
#
_entry.id   AF-A0AAV4EZA6-F1
#
_cell.length_a   1.000
_cell.length_b   1.000
_cell.length_c   1.000
_cell.angle_alpha   90.00
_cell.angle_beta   90.00
_cell.angle_gamma   90.00
#
_symmetry.space_group_name_H-M   'P 1'
#
loop_
_entity.id
_entity.type
_entity.pdbx_description
1 polymer ?
#
loop_
_entity_poly.entity_id
_entity_poly.type
_entity_poly.pdbx_seq_one_letter_code
_entity_poly.pdbx_strand_id
1 'polypeptide(L)'
;MVNKSKHNKGNSVKGVLDKNTSIGRDCHAGQVAPDRHLATVQKSATMKIATWNFRTLNQKGKFENVKMEMTRMKVDILGLAEVRCKGADMITLDGYKMVFSGGNLHERGAGIMLTPNIAKSLKGFWPVSDRIIVTTLSSKLFDTNIIQVYAPITDHDYTEVKAFYEELDKTLQQLKSNNIKIIMGDFNAKVGARRIGNTVGSCGLGEINERGEMLVGWCQENDLVVANTWFEHHPRRKWTWISPGDNYRNQIDYVLIQSRFRNAVLSAKTMPGADCGSDHNPVVCKVHAKLKALKKPKHQMKYNLKALNKDPDLRNKFTIEVKNKFEALKAITAEERQWEILKDSIEKAAEKKIPKQPKREHKKWMTQSILDKMAFRRKAKQDPSRYKSKKSRKCAMRQKKNG
;
A
#
# COMPACT_ATOMS: atom_id res chain seq x y z
N MET A 1 39.88 35.06 -15.77
CA MET A 1 39.52 33.73 -15.23
C MET A 1 38.14 33.83 -14.61
N VAL A 2 37.09 33.36 -15.30
CA VAL A 2 35.70 33.49 -14.88
C VAL A 2 35.08 32.09 -14.84
N ASN A 3 34.74 31.64 -13.62
CA ASN A 3 34.18 30.31 -13.36
C ASN A 3 32.69 30.26 -13.70
N LYS A 4 32.31 29.28 -14.53
CA LYS A 4 30.93 28.96 -14.94
C LYS A 4 30.21 28.15 -13.85
N SER A 5 29.14 28.71 -13.30
CA SER A 5 28.08 28.00 -12.57
C SER A 5 27.14 27.31 -13.57
N LYS A 6 26.94 26.00 -13.43
CA LYS A 6 25.96 25.22 -14.19
C LYS A 6 24.68 25.06 -13.35
N HIS A 7 23.60 25.71 -13.76
CA HIS A 7 22.25 25.46 -13.27
C HIS A 7 21.59 24.30 -14.03
N ASN A 8 21.10 23.31 -13.28
CA ASN A 8 20.41 22.14 -13.79
C ASN A 8 18.89 22.42 -13.75
N LYS A 9 18.26 22.66 -14.90
CA LYS A 9 16.81 22.91 -15.01
C LYS A 9 16.05 21.58 -14.88
N GLY A 10 15.29 21.43 -13.80
CA GLY A 10 14.31 20.37 -13.60
C GLY A 10 13.04 20.63 -14.43
N ASN A 11 12.52 19.57 -15.07
CA ASN A 11 11.27 19.59 -15.83
C ASN A 11 10.07 19.82 -14.90
N SER A 12 9.36 20.93 -15.10
CA SER A 12 8.02 21.18 -14.57
C SER A 12 6.96 20.49 -15.45
N VAL A 13 5.95 19.88 -14.82
CA VAL A 13 4.77 19.33 -15.52
C VAL A 13 3.67 20.39 -15.45
N LYS A 14 3.25 20.90 -16.61
CA LYS A 14 2.12 21.85 -16.74
C LYS A 14 0.80 21.11 -16.53
N GLY A 15 -0.05 21.61 -15.63
CA GLY A 15 -1.43 21.19 -15.44
C GLY A 15 -2.34 21.73 -16.55
N VAL A 16 -3.26 20.89 -17.03
CA VAL A 16 -4.36 21.30 -17.91
C VAL A 16 -5.59 21.50 -17.01
N LEU A 17 -6.13 22.71 -17.01
CA LEU A 17 -7.36 23.09 -16.32
C LEU A 17 -8.56 22.71 -17.18
N ASP A 18 -9.37 21.76 -16.70
CA ASP A 18 -10.68 21.48 -17.28
C ASP A 18 -11.72 22.41 -16.62
N LYS A 19 -12.40 23.24 -17.43
CA LYS A 19 -13.37 24.23 -16.97
C LYS A 19 -14.72 23.54 -16.72
N ASN A 20 -14.97 23.09 -15.49
CA ASN A 20 -16.32 22.90 -14.91
C ASN A 20 -16.26 22.46 -13.42
N THR A 21 -15.52 23.20 -12.59
CA THR A 21 -15.57 23.03 -11.12
C THR A 21 -16.09 24.30 -10.47
N SER A 22 -17.17 24.15 -9.72
CA SER A 22 -17.72 25.16 -8.83
C SER A 22 -16.66 25.67 -7.86
N ILE A 23 -16.67 26.99 -7.69
CA ILE A 23 -15.73 27.79 -6.90
C ILE A 23 -15.91 27.46 -5.42
N GLY A 24 -14.81 27.16 -4.73
CA GLY A 24 -14.75 27.02 -3.29
C GLY A 24 -14.12 25.70 -2.82
N ARG A 25 -12.78 25.66 -2.78
CA ARG A 25 -11.99 24.78 -1.91
C ARG A 25 -10.52 25.17 -2.00
N ASP A 26 -10.04 25.82 -0.95
CA ASP A 26 -8.65 26.21 -0.81
C ASP A 26 -7.70 25.01 -0.69
N CYS A 27 -6.44 25.31 -0.98
CA CYS A 27 -5.39 24.49 -1.53
C CYS A 27 -4.56 23.69 -0.51
N HIS A 28 -4.76 22.37 -0.34
CA HIS A 28 -3.81 21.52 0.41
C HIS A 28 -3.66 20.09 -0.20
N ALA A 29 -2.41 19.59 -0.17
CA ALA A 29 -1.84 18.33 -0.67
C ALA A 29 -2.76 17.39 -1.50
N GLY A 30 -2.50 17.35 -2.81
CA GLY A 30 -3.34 16.73 -3.83
C GLY A 30 -3.55 15.21 -3.68
N GLN A 31 -4.82 14.80 -3.75
CA GLN A 31 -5.22 13.42 -4.03
C GLN A 31 -4.55 12.95 -5.33
N VAL A 32 -3.78 11.85 -5.28
CA VAL A 32 -3.15 11.29 -6.47
C VAL A 32 -4.09 10.26 -7.10
N ALA A 33 -4.79 10.68 -8.15
CA ALA A 33 -5.63 9.80 -8.97
C ALA A 33 -4.87 9.34 -10.24
N PRO A 34 -4.69 8.03 -10.48
CA PRO A 34 -4.31 7.53 -11.78
C PRO A 34 -5.52 7.47 -12.72
N ASP A 35 -5.36 8.04 -13.91
CA ASP A 35 -6.38 8.20 -14.96
C ASP A 35 -6.97 6.85 -15.44
N ARG A 36 -8.29 6.58 -15.21
CA ARG A 36 -8.96 5.29 -15.56
C ARG A 36 -10.49 5.39 -15.75
N HIS A 37 -11.03 4.69 -16.75
CA HIS A 37 -12.48 4.55 -17.05
C HIS A 37 -13.05 3.12 -16.77
N LEU A 38 -14.37 2.97 -17.01
CA LEU A 38 -15.28 1.89 -16.52
C LEU A 38 -14.79 0.43 -16.63
N ALA A 39 -15.18 -0.37 -15.63
CA ALA A 39 -14.46 -1.51 -15.05
C ALA A 39 -15.18 -2.87 -15.16
N THR A 40 -14.43 -3.98 -15.06
CA THR A 40 -14.96 -5.36 -14.95
C THR A 40 -15.00 -5.81 -13.49
N VAL A 41 -16.09 -6.45 -13.03
CA VAL A 41 -16.20 -6.97 -11.66
C VAL A 41 -15.26 -8.17 -11.48
N GLN A 42 -14.48 -8.21 -10.39
CA GLN A 42 -13.63 -9.35 -10.08
C GLN A 42 -14.48 -10.57 -9.64
N LYS A 43 -14.05 -11.79 -10.00
CA LYS A 43 -14.79 -13.04 -9.72
C LYS A 43 -14.93 -13.36 -8.22
N SER A 44 -13.95 -12.99 -7.40
CA SER A 44 -14.00 -13.23 -5.95
C SER A 44 -14.87 -12.18 -5.25
N ALA A 45 -15.83 -12.64 -4.45
CA ALA A 45 -16.63 -11.78 -3.58
C ALA A 45 -15.95 -11.51 -2.23
N THR A 46 -14.84 -12.18 -1.92
CA THR A 46 -14.14 -12.02 -0.64
C THR A 46 -12.75 -11.46 -0.85
N MET A 47 -12.34 -10.55 0.02
CA MET A 47 -10.99 -10.01 0.11
C MET A 47 -10.39 -10.31 1.49
N LYS A 48 -9.10 -10.62 1.52
CA LYS A 48 -8.34 -10.75 2.77
C LYS A 48 -7.44 -9.54 2.94
N ILE A 49 -7.71 -8.76 3.98
CA ILE A 49 -6.87 -7.65 4.40
C ILE A 49 -6.04 -8.08 5.60
N ALA A 50 -4.90 -7.46 5.79
CA ALA A 50 -4.11 -7.64 6.99
C ALA A 50 -3.40 -6.36 7.39
N THR A 51 -3.11 -6.18 8.68
CA THR A 51 -2.17 -5.16 9.18
C THR A 51 -1.00 -5.85 9.86
N TRP A 52 0.20 -5.29 9.69
CA TRP A 52 1.41 -5.79 10.34
C TRP A 52 2.41 -4.66 10.59
N ASN A 53 2.81 -4.49 11.85
CA ASN A 53 3.94 -3.64 12.21
C ASN A 53 5.28 -4.37 11.96
N PHE A 54 6.16 -3.76 11.15
CA PHE A 54 7.44 -4.36 10.73
C PHE A 54 8.67 -3.79 11.45
N ARG A 55 8.53 -2.74 12.27
CA ARG A 55 9.61 -1.89 12.82
C ARG A 55 10.47 -1.15 11.80
N THR A 56 10.86 -1.77 10.69
CA THR A 56 11.57 -1.12 9.59
C THR A 56 11.48 -1.98 8.34
N LEU A 57 11.13 -1.40 7.19
CA LEU A 57 11.18 -2.10 5.89
C LEU A 57 12.48 -1.86 5.13
N ASN A 58 13.36 -0.97 5.61
CA ASN A 58 14.60 -0.56 4.95
C ASN A 58 15.75 -1.59 5.06
N GLN A 59 15.42 -2.85 5.36
CA GLN A 59 16.39 -3.94 5.40
C GLN A 59 16.36 -4.71 4.07
N LYS A 60 17.54 -4.92 3.46
CA LYS A 60 17.69 -5.75 2.26
C LYS A 60 17.01 -7.10 2.48
N GLY A 61 16.12 -7.52 1.58
CA GLY A 61 15.39 -8.81 1.71
C GLY A 61 14.03 -8.74 2.36
N LYS A 62 13.73 -7.68 3.12
CA LYS A 62 12.50 -7.67 3.91
C LYS A 62 11.25 -7.52 3.05
N PHE A 63 11.29 -6.67 2.03
CA PHE A 63 10.18 -6.54 1.07
C PHE A 63 9.84 -7.85 0.36
N GLU A 64 10.85 -8.63 -0.04
CA GLU A 64 10.65 -9.94 -0.64
C GLU A 64 10.04 -10.94 0.34
N ASN A 65 10.52 -10.94 1.59
CA ASN A 65 9.92 -11.76 2.65
C ASN A 65 8.46 -11.39 2.89
N VAL A 66 8.13 -10.10 2.88
CA VAL A 66 6.75 -9.62 2.96
C VAL A 66 5.90 -10.16 1.81
N LYS A 67 6.39 -10.11 0.55
CA LYS A 67 5.68 -10.70 -0.60
C LYS A 67 5.42 -12.19 -0.43
N MET A 68 6.43 -12.94 0.02
CA MET A 68 6.31 -14.38 0.26
C MET A 68 5.29 -14.69 1.35
N GLU A 69 5.33 -13.95 2.47
CA GLU A 69 4.38 -14.13 3.56
C GLU A 69 2.96 -13.72 3.17
N MET A 70 2.80 -12.62 2.43
CA MET A 70 1.51 -12.19 1.88
C MET A 70 0.89 -13.27 0.98
N THR A 71 1.71 -13.86 0.10
CA THR A 71 1.28 -14.97 -0.78
C THR A 71 0.90 -16.21 0.02
N ARG A 72 1.72 -16.59 1.01
CA ARG A 72 1.48 -17.76 1.87
C ARG A 72 0.20 -17.63 2.71
N MET A 73 -0.04 -16.45 3.27
CA MET A 73 -1.26 -16.15 4.04
C MET A 73 -2.48 -15.94 3.14
N LYS A 74 -2.28 -15.85 1.81
CA LYS A 74 -3.28 -15.51 0.80
C LYS A 74 -3.93 -14.15 1.13
N VAL A 75 -3.11 -13.18 1.53
CA VAL A 75 -3.55 -11.81 1.83
C VAL A 75 -3.56 -11.01 0.54
N ASP A 76 -4.64 -10.27 0.32
CA ASP A 76 -4.86 -9.46 -0.88
C ASP A 76 -4.38 -8.02 -0.71
N ILE A 77 -4.52 -7.49 0.51
CA ILE A 77 -4.11 -6.14 0.93
C ILE A 77 -3.39 -6.24 2.26
N LEU A 78 -2.19 -5.68 2.34
CA LEU A 78 -1.40 -5.68 3.56
C LEU A 78 -1.05 -4.25 3.95
N GLY A 79 -1.57 -3.82 5.08
CA GLY A 79 -1.16 -2.64 5.82
C GLY A 79 0.19 -2.85 6.50
N LEU A 80 1.03 -1.84 6.40
CA LEU A 80 2.39 -1.81 6.89
C LEU A 80 2.49 -0.65 7.88
N ALA A 81 2.84 -0.94 9.14
CA ALA A 81 3.24 0.07 10.11
C ALA A 81 4.76 0.06 10.31
N GLU A 82 5.31 1.21 10.71
CA GLU A 82 6.75 1.46 10.86
C GLU A 82 7.58 1.14 9.61
N VAL A 83 7.13 1.63 8.45
CA VAL A 83 7.83 1.42 7.17
C VAL A 83 9.20 2.11 7.15
N ARG A 84 9.30 3.31 7.75
CA ARG A 84 10.51 4.16 7.81
C ARG A 84 11.04 4.61 6.44
N CYS A 85 10.13 4.79 5.48
CA CYS A 85 10.42 5.40 4.18
C CYS A 85 10.38 6.94 4.28
N LYS A 86 11.10 7.62 3.39
CA LYS A 86 11.04 9.09 3.26
C LYS A 86 10.00 9.49 2.23
N GLY A 87 9.24 10.54 2.54
CA GLY A 87 8.22 11.10 1.64
C GLY A 87 7.05 10.15 1.38
N ALA A 88 6.25 10.48 0.38
CA ALA A 88 5.11 9.67 -0.05
C ALA A 88 5.23 9.32 -1.53
N ASP A 89 5.12 8.03 -1.85
CA ASP A 89 5.22 7.54 -3.23
C ASP A 89 4.48 6.19 -3.40
N MET A 90 4.34 5.77 -4.66
CA MET A 90 3.83 4.47 -5.07
C MET A 90 4.89 3.70 -5.85
N ILE A 91 5.36 2.59 -5.27
CA ILE A 91 6.32 1.68 -5.92
C ILE A 91 5.57 0.49 -6.49
N THR A 92 5.96 0.04 -7.70
CA THR A 92 5.49 -1.21 -8.29
C THR A 92 6.66 -2.19 -8.45
N LEU A 93 6.57 -3.38 -7.83
CA LEU A 93 7.57 -4.44 -7.94
C LEU A 93 6.89 -5.80 -8.15
N ASP A 94 7.28 -6.52 -9.20
CA ASP A 94 6.68 -7.82 -9.58
C ASP A 94 5.14 -7.81 -9.68
N GLY A 95 4.59 -6.67 -10.12
CA GLY A 95 3.15 -6.43 -10.21
C GLY A 95 2.47 -6.09 -8.88
N TYR A 96 3.13 -6.28 -7.73
CA TYR A 96 2.65 -5.74 -6.46
C TYR A 96 2.80 -4.23 -6.46
N LYS A 97 1.84 -3.54 -5.85
CA LYS A 97 1.92 -2.09 -5.63
C LYS A 97 2.03 -1.80 -4.15
N MET A 98 2.96 -0.95 -3.77
CA MET A 98 3.06 -0.43 -2.41
C MET A 98 2.91 1.08 -2.48
N VAL A 99 1.91 1.61 -1.78
CA VAL A 99 1.80 3.04 -1.49
C VAL A 99 2.29 3.25 -0.07
N PHE A 100 3.01 4.34 0.18
CA PHE A 100 3.49 4.65 1.52
C PHE A 100 3.48 6.16 1.77
N SER A 101 3.36 6.49 3.05
CA SER A 101 3.47 7.84 3.58
C SER A 101 4.50 7.79 4.70
N GLY A 102 5.56 8.57 4.58
CA GLY A 102 6.61 8.68 5.56
C GLY A 102 7.08 10.13 5.71
N GLY A 103 7.63 10.43 6.88
CA GLY A 103 8.13 11.77 7.19
C GLY A 103 9.45 12.10 6.49
N ASN A 104 10.01 13.26 6.85
CA ASN A 104 11.34 13.68 6.39
C ASN A 104 12.47 12.83 7.00
N LEU A 105 12.21 12.24 8.17
CA LEU A 105 13.12 11.37 8.91
C LEU A 105 12.71 9.90 8.75
N HIS A 106 13.69 8.98 8.74
CA HIS A 106 13.48 7.53 8.62
C HIS A 106 12.97 6.89 9.93
N GLU A 107 12.00 7.50 10.59
CA GLU A 107 11.57 7.13 11.94
C GLU A 107 10.16 6.56 11.97
N ARG A 108 9.27 7.14 11.17
CA ARG A 108 7.83 6.83 11.13
C ARG A 108 7.43 6.37 9.73
N GLY A 109 6.19 5.93 9.56
CA GLY A 109 5.66 5.63 8.23
C GLY A 109 4.59 4.55 8.23
N ALA A 110 3.53 4.82 7.47
CA ALA A 110 2.46 3.89 7.17
C ALA A 110 2.47 3.53 5.67
N GLY A 111 2.08 2.31 5.33
CA GLY A 111 2.02 1.88 3.94
C GLY A 111 0.95 0.84 3.69
N ILE A 112 0.54 0.72 2.44
CA ILE A 112 -0.42 -0.29 1.99
C ILE A 112 0.16 -0.99 0.76
N MET A 113 0.28 -2.31 0.86
CA MET A 113 0.73 -3.18 -0.21
C MET A 113 -0.44 -3.97 -0.79
N LEU A 114 -0.53 -4.00 -2.12
CA LEU A 114 -1.61 -4.61 -2.89
C LEU A 114 -1.05 -5.71 -3.79
N THR A 115 -1.74 -6.85 -3.85
CA THR A 115 -1.44 -7.88 -4.85
C THR A 115 -1.70 -7.37 -6.28
N PRO A 116 -1.08 -7.98 -7.31
CA PRO A 116 -1.30 -7.58 -8.70
C PRO A 116 -2.76 -7.55 -9.14
N ASN A 117 -3.61 -8.40 -8.54
CA ASN A 117 -5.03 -8.46 -8.84
C ASN A 117 -5.80 -7.29 -8.19
N ILE A 118 -5.55 -7.00 -6.90
CA ILE A 118 -6.19 -5.87 -6.23
C ILE A 118 -5.69 -4.52 -6.75
N ALA A 119 -4.42 -4.43 -7.14
CA ALA A 119 -3.81 -3.24 -7.72
C ALA A 119 -4.54 -2.72 -8.98
N LYS A 120 -5.33 -3.56 -9.66
CA LYS A 120 -6.20 -3.17 -10.79
C LYS A 120 -7.40 -2.34 -10.34
N SER A 121 -7.86 -2.53 -9.11
CA SER A 121 -8.97 -1.81 -8.48
C SER A 121 -8.55 -0.50 -7.81
N LEU A 122 -7.26 -0.23 -7.68
CA LEU A 122 -6.72 0.99 -7.07
C LEU A 122 -7.14 2.26 -7.84
N LYS A 123 -7.99 3.08 -7.22
CA LYS A 123 -8.43 4.41 -7.70
C LYS A 123 -7.49 5.54 -7.31
N GLY A 124 -6.73 5.38 -6.23
CA GLY A 124 -5.84 6.42 -5.73
C GLY A 124 -5.44 6.16 -4.29
N PHE A 125 -4.53 6.98 -3.80
CA PHE A 125 -4.11 6.97 -2.40
C PHE A 125 -3.94 8.41 -1.90
N TRP A 126 -4.05 8.57 -0.59
CA TRP A 126 -3.93 9.84 0.10
C TRP A 126 -2.99 9.65 1.31
N PRO A 127 -1.74 10.14 1.22
CA PRO A 127 -0.83 10.19 2.35
C PRO A 127 -1.24 11.38 3.24
N VAL A 128 -1.94 11.11 4.35
CA VAL A 128 -2.44 12.15 5.25
C VAL A 128 -1.31 12.68 6.12
N SER A 129 -0.62 11.75 6.79
CA SER A 129 0.53 12.02 7.66
C SER A 129 1.51 10.85 7.62
N ASP A 130 2.59 10.93 8.38
CA ASP A 130 3.54 9.82 8.56
C ASP A 130 2.96 8.62 9.33
N ARG A 131 1.76 8.77 9.90
CA ARG A 131 1.02 7.75 10.65
C ARG A 131 -0.25 7.27 9.95
N ILE A 132 -0.83 8.06 9.05
CA ILE A 132 -2.11 7.76 8.40
C ILE A 132 -1.95 7.77 6.87
N ILE A 133 -2.33 6.66 6.24
CA ILE A 133 -2.44 6.58 4.77
C ILE A 133 -3.75 5.94 4.37
N VAL A 134 -4.40 6.53 3.36
CA VAL A 134 -5.65 6.03 2.79
C VAL A 134 -5.43 5.51 1.39
N THR A 135 -6.09 4.41 1.03
CA THR A 135 -6.19 3.90 -0.33
C THR A 135 -7.65 3.68 -0.69
N THR A 136 -8.08 4.20 -1.85
CA THR A 136 -9.43 3.96 -2.36
C THR A 136 -9.41 2.89 -3.44
N LEU A 137 -10.21 1.85 -3.25
CA LEU A 137 -10.42 0.76 -4.20
C LEU A 137 -11.80 0.86 -4.83
N SER A 138 -11.85 0.66 -6.15
CA SER A 138 -13.11 0.55 -6.87
C SER A 138 -13.83 -0.75 -6.55
N SER A 139 -15.12 -0.63 -6.25
CA SER A 139 -15.96 -1.75 -5.85
C SER A 139 -17.30 -1.73 -6.60
N LYS A 140 -18.06 -2.84 -6.55
CA LYS A 140 -19.29 -2.98 -7.35
C LYS A 140 -20.35 -1.95 -6.98
N LEU A 141 -20.62 -1.80 -5.69
CA LEU A 141 -21.67 -0.93 -5.15
C LEU A 141 -21.06 0.38 -4.62
N PHE A 142 -20.34 0.29 -3.50
CA PHE A 142 -19.65 1.41 -2.86
C PHE A 142 -18.16 1.13 -2.85
N ASP A 143 -17.36 2.12 -3.24
CA ASP A 143 -15.90 2.02 -3.18
C ASP A 143 -15.44 1.71 -1.76
N THR A 144 -14.29 1.06 -1.65
CA THR A 144 -13.73 0.65 -0.36
C THR A 144 -12.50 1.48 -0.05
N ASN A 145 -12.55 2.24 1.04
CA ASN A 145 -11.41 2.97 1.58
C ASN A 145 -10.72 2.08 2.61
N ILE A 146 -9.44 1.80 2.39
CA ILE A 146 -8.56 1.13 3.33
C ILE A 146 -7.66 2.19 3.96
N ILE A 147 -7.72 2.33 5.27
CA ILE A 147 -6.96 3.31 6.03
C ILE A 147 -5.99 2.52 6.90
N GLN A 148 -4.69 2.68 6.64
CA GLN A 148 -3.64 2.12 7.50
C GLN A 148 -3.19 3.17 8.49
N VAL A 149 -3.15 2.80 9.77
CA VAL A 149 -2.73 3.69 10.86
C VAL A 149 -1.56 3.13 11.68
N TYR A 150 -0.83 4.04 12.32
CA TYR A 150 0.16 3.75 13.33
C TYR A 150 0.11 4.82 14.44
N ALA A 151 -0.54 4.49 15.55
CA ALA A 151 -0.74 5.43 16.65
C ALA A 151 0.58 5.78 17.37
N PRO A 152 0.67 6.93 18.04
CA PRO A 152 1.80 7.27 18.90
C PRO A 152 2.09 6.24 20.01
N ILE A 153 3.37 6.03 20.31
CA ILE A 153 3.85 5.17 21.41
C ILE A 153 3.95 5.96 22.73
N THR A 154 4.13 7.29 22.66
CA THR A 154 4.54 8.18 23.75
C THR A 154 3.67 8.06 25.00
N ASP A 155 4.16 7.38 26.05
CA ASP A 155 3.43 7.07 27.29
C ASP A 155 2.90 8.31 28.06
N HIS A 156 3.42 9.50 27.76
CA HIS A 156 3.11 10.73 28.51
C HIS A 156 2.50 11.87 27.68
N ASP A 157 2.35 11.71 26.37
CA ASP A 157 1.83 12.78 25.50
C ASP A 157 0.39 12.51 25.06
N TYR A 158 -0.55 12.87 25.93
CA TYR A 158 -1.98 12.84 25.62
C TYR A 158 -2.33 13.76 24.44
N THR A 159 -1.53 14.80 24.19
CA THR A 159 -1.76 15.77 23.11
C THR A 159 -1.45 15.17 21.74
N GLU A 160 -0.37 14.39 21.60
CA GLU A 160 -0.04 13.69 20.33
C GLU A 160 -1.12 12.65 19.99
N VAL A 161 -1.64 11.94 21.01
CA VAL A 161 -2.72 10.94 20.82
C VAL A 161 -4.02 11.62 20.40
N LYS A 162 -4.40 12.72 21.05
CA LYS A 162 -5.59 13.48 20.69
C LYS A 162 -5.50 14.04 19.28
N ALA A 163 -4.37 14.66 18.92
CA ALA A 163 -4.13 15.20 17.59
C ALA A 163 -4.20 14.11 16.51
N PHE A 164 -3.72 12.89 16.82
CA PHE A 164 -3.84 11.73 15.93
C PHE A 164 -5.31 11.34 15.66
N TYR A 165 -6.16 11.28 16.69
CA TYR A 165 -7.59 10.97 16.49
C TYR A 165 -8.33 12.11 15.77
N GLU A 166 -8.03 13.38 16.07
CA GLU A 166 -8.58 14.53 15.36
C GLU A 166 -8.21 14.53 13.86
N GLU A 167 -6.97 14.17 13.52
CA GLU A 167 -6.54 14.00 12.13
C GLU A 167 -7.25 12.82 11.45
N LEU A 168 -7.45 11.71 12.18
CA LEU A 168 -8.19 10.56 11.68
C LEU A 168 -9.67 10.90 11.43
N ASP A 169 -10.31 11.70 12.28
CA ASP A 169 -11.69 12.18 12.08
C ASP A 169 -11.80 13.08 10.85
N LYS A 170 -10.91 14.07 10.72
CA LYS A 170 -10.82 14.92 9.51
C LYS A 170 -10.65 14.07 8.26
N THR A 171 -9.84 13.02 8.34
CA THR A 171 -9.67 12.05 7.25
C THR A 171 -10.98 11.35 6.91
N LEU A 172 -11.69 10.83 7.92
CA LEU A 172 -12.97 10.13 7.72
C LEU A 172 -14.07 11.04 7.15
N GLN A 173 -14.09 12.32 7.52
CA GLN A 173 -15.04 13.32 7.02
C GLN A 173 -14.81 13.66 5.55
N GLN A 174 -13.55 13.71 5.10
CA GLN A 174 -13.22 13.97 3.69
C GLN A 174 -13.52 12.79 2.77
N LEU A 175 -13.61 11.57 3.31
CA LEU A 175 -13.98 10.39 2.56
C LEU A 175 -15.48 10.33 2.32
N LYS A 176 -15.89 9.97 1.09
CA LYS A 176 -17.29 9.80 0.72
C LYS A 176 -18.04 8.93 1.74
N SER A 177 -19.17 9.44 2.23
CA SER A 177 -19.95 8.82 3.31
C SER A 177 -20.50 7.43 2.96
N ASN A 178 -20.81 7.20 1.69
CA ASN A 178 -21.32 5.93 1.19
C ASN A 178 -20.23 4.86 1.00
N ASN A 179 -18.95 5.25 0.92
CA ASN A 179 -17.86 4.29 0.78
C ASN A 179 -17.72 3.43 2.03
N ILE A 180 -17.31 2.17 1.85
CA ILE A 180 -16.96 1.29 2.95
C ILE A 180 -15.63 1.78 3.53
N LYS A 181 -15.61 2.15 4.81
CA LYS A 181 -14.39 2.57 5.51
C LYS A 181 -13.89 1.43 6.39
N ILE A 182 -12.68 0.96 6.12
CA ILE A 182 -11.98 -0.04 6.92
C ILE A 182 -10.67 0.57 7.41
N ILE A 183 -10.52 0.64 8.72
CA ILE A 183 -9.34 1.20 9.38
C ILE A 183 -8.58 0.03 9.97
N MET A 184 -7.28 -0.06 9.77
CA MET A 184 -6.48 -1.11 10.34
C MET A 184 -5.10 -0.59 10.69
N GLY A 185 -4.46 -1.17 11.68
CA GLY A 185 -3.21 -0.63 12.14
C GLY A 185 -2.83 -1.09 13.52
N ASP A 186 -1.72 -0.52 13.96
CA ASP A 186 -1.25 -0.60 15.33
C ASP A 186 -1.75 0.64 16.07
N PHE A 187 -2.61 0.45 17.06
CA PHE A 187 -3.23 1.53 17.83
C PHE A 187 -2.52 1.77 19.16
N ASN A 188 -1.51 0.97 19.53
CA ASN A 188 -0.87 1.02 20.85
C ASN A 188 -1.89 1.02 22.02
N ALA A 189 -3.05 0.38 21.84
CA ALA A 189 -4.18 0.41 22.76
C ALA A 189 -4.66 -1.01 23.09
N LYS A 190 -5.08 -1.25 24.34
CA LYS A 190 -5.67 -2.53 24.75
C LYS A 190 -7.15 -2.29 25.00
N VAL A 191 -8.03 -2.88 24.19
CA VAL A 191 -9.49 -2.74 24.38
C VAL A 191 -10.07 -3.77 25.35
N GLY A 192 -9.27 -4.77 25.73
CA GLY A 192 -9.63 -5.84 26.65
C GLY A 192 -10.56 -6.91 26.08
N ALA A 193 -10.98 -7.84 26.94
CA ALA A 193 -11.89 -8.94 26.60
C ALA A 193 -13.36 -8.68 26.95
N ARG A 194 -13.66 -7.57 27.67
CA ARG A 194 -15.02 -7.21 28.05
C ARG A 194 -15.79 -6.69 26.84
N ARG A 195 -17.02 -7.17 26.65
CA ARG A 195 -17.93 -6.63 25.63
C ARG A 195 -18.34 -5.20 26.00
N ILE A 196 -18.25 -4.28 25.04
CA ILE A 196 -18.67 -2.88 25.20
C ILE A 196 -19.63 -2.55 24.07
N GLY A 197 -20.93 -2.53 24.40
CA GLY A 197 -22.02 -2.26 23.47
C GLY A 197 -21.95 -3.10 22.18
N ASN A 198 -21.98 -2.39 21.05
CA ASN A 198 -21.80 -2.96 19.71
C ASN A 198 -20.41 -2.68 19.12
N THR A 199 -19.52 -2.03 19.88
CA THR A 199 -18.20 -1.59 19.42
C THR A 199 -17.15 -2.69 19.65
N VAL A 200 -17.05 -3.20 20.87
CA VAL A 200 -16.08 -4.23 21.27
C VAL A 200 -16.79 -5.53 21.60
N GLY A 201 -16.33 -6.65 21.02
CA GLY A 201 -16.84 -7.98 21.28
C GLY A 201 -16.19 -8.66 22.49
N SER A 202 -16.76 -9.78 22.93
CA SER A 202 -16.30 -10.53 24.11
C SER A 202 -15.09 -11.44 23.87
N CYS A 203 -14.51 -11.43 22.67
CA CYS A 203 -13.42 -12.33 22.27
C CYS A 203 -12.04 -11.64 22.24
N GLY A 204 -11.94 -10.41 22.76
CA GLY A 204 -10.66 -9.69 22.90
C GLY A 204 -9.71 -10.33 23.93
N LEU A 205 -8.61 -9.64 24.23
CA LEU A 205 -7.56 -10.15 25.12
C LEU A 205 -7.16 -9.12 26.18
N GLY A 206 -7.05 -9.58 27.43
CA GLY A 206 -6.54 -8.79 28.55
C GLY A 206 -7.54 -7.78 29.08
N GLU A 207 -7.01 -6.81 29.82
CA GLU A 207 -7.76 -5.69 30.38
C GLU A 207 -7.63 -4.46 29.49
N ILE A 208 -8.65 -3.60 29.55
CA ILE A 208 -8.64 -2.31 28.87
C ILE A 208 -7.62 -1.40 29.55
N ASN A 209 -6.88 -0.60 28.78
CA ASN A 209 -6.04 0.47 29.30
C ASN A 209 -6.60 1.84 28.90
N GLU A 210 -6.06 2.93 29.45
CA GLU A 210 -6.50 4.31 29.14
C GLU A 210 -6.57 4.61 27.63
N ARG A 211 -5.55 4.20 26.87
CA ARG A 211 -5.56 4.32 25.39
C ARG A 211 -6.66 3.48 24.74
N GLY A 212 -6.98 2.33 25.34
CA GLY A 212 -8.09 1.47 24.97
C GLY A 212 -9.42 2.16 25.19
N GLU A 213 -9.61 2.86 26.31
CA GLU A 213 -10.81 3.64 26.59
C GLU A 213 -10.98 4.76 25.56
N MET A 214 -9.90 5.50 25.25
CA MET A 214 -9.92 6.51 24.19
C MET A 214 -10.30 5.91 22.83
N LEU A 215 -9.68 4.79 22.45
CA LEU A 215 -9.99 4.11 21.18
C LEU A 215 -11.45 3.65 21.12
N VAL A 216 -11.96 3.09 22.22
CA VAL A 216 -13.35 2.61 22.29
C VAL A 216 -14.33 3.76 22.21
N GLY A 217 -14.11 4.85 22.96
CA GLY A 217 -14.93 6.07 22.88
C GLY A 217 -14.95 6.64 21.47
N TRP A 218 -13.77 6.80 20.86
CA TRP A 218 -13.65 7.26 19.48
C TRP A 218 -14.36 6.34 18.47
N CYS A 219 -14.30 5.01 18.67
CA CYS A 219 -15.04 4.06 17.86
C CYS A 219 -16.57 4.17 18.06
N GLN A 220 -17.04 4.46 19.27
CA GLN A 220 -18.47 4.66 19.54
C GLN A 220 -18.97 5.93 18.83
N GLU A 221 -18.23 7.03 18.90
CA GLU A 221 -18.56 8.30 18.24
C GLU A 221 -18.62 8.17 16.71
N ASN A 222 -17.77 7.32 16.13
CA ASN A 222 -17.68 7.11 14.68
C ASN A 222 -18.48 5.89 14.17
N ASP A 223 -19.33 5.27 15.00
CA ASP A 223 -20.06 4.04 14.67
C ASP A 223 -19.17 2.92 14.10
N LEU A 224 -18.06 2.64 14.77
CA LEU A 224 -17.08 1.63 14.38
C LEU A 224 -17.14 0.39 15.29
N VAL A 225 -16.77 -0.75 14.71
CA VAL A 225 -16.69 -2.05 15.37
C VAL A 225 -15.25 -2.56 15.32
N VAL A 226 -14.72 -2.98 16.47
CA VAL A 226 -13.38 -3.56 16.60
C VAL A 226 -13.39 -5.03 16.17
N ALA A 227 -13.29 -5.30 14.88
CA ALA A 227 -13.64 -6.58 14.27
C ALA A 227 -12.94 -7.81 14.87
N ASN A 228 -11.65 -7.73 15.20
CA ASN A 228 -10.88 -8.84 15.78
C ASN A 228 -11.18 -9.13 17.26
N THR A 229 -12.20 -8.51 17.85
CA THR A 229 -12.73 -8.84 19.19
C THR A 229 -14.06 -9.59 19.15
N TRP A 230 -14.64 -9.81 17.97
CA TRP A 230 -15.96 -10.45 17.80
C TRP A 230 -15.91 -11.93 17.43
N PHE A 231 -14.72 -12.49 17.19
CA PHE A 231 -14.55 -13.86 16.72
C PHE A 231 -13.78 -14.69 17.75
N GLU A 232 -14.38 -15.80 18.18
CA GLU A 232 -13.71 -16.71 19.10
C GLU A 232 -12.63 -17.51 18.37
N HIS A 233 -11.42 -17.46 18.92
CA HIS A 233 -10.22 -18.03 18.34
C HIS A 233 -9.32 -18.58 19.42
N HIS A 234 -8.58 -19.65 19.12
CA HIS A 234 -7.56 -20.18 20.02
C HIS A 234 -6.65 -19.05 20.55
N PRO A 235 -6.29 -18.99 21.85
CA PRO A 235 -5.57 -17.86 22.46
C PRO A 235 -4.31 -17.41 21.71
N ARG A 236 -3.57 -18.36 21.13
CA ARG A 236 -2.41 -18.09 20.25
C ARG A 236 -2.71 -17.15 19.07
N ARG A 237 -3.96 -17.04 18.61
CA ARG A 237 -4.41 -16.22 17.48
C ARG A 237 -5.09 -14.91 17.90
N LYS A 238 -5.06 -14.55 19.18
CA LYS A 238 -5.65 -13.30 19.72
C LYS A 238 -4.59 -12.20 19.90
N TRP A 239 -3.46 -12.51 20.52
CA TRP A 239 -2.39 -11.53 20.75
C TRP A 239 -1.68 -11.13 19.46
N THR A 240 -1.28 -9.85 19.37
CA THR A 240 -0.64 -9.26 18.19
C THR A 240 0.80 -8.84 18.47
N TRP A 241 1.16 -8.56 19.72
CA TRP A 241 2.50 -8.15 20.13
C TRP A 241 3.06 -9.01 21.27
N ILE A 242 4.38 -9.18 21.28
CA ILE A 242 5.14 -9.89 22.31
C ILE A 242 6.20 -8.95 22.92
N SER A 243 6.29 -8.89 24.24
CA SER A 243 7.30 -8.07 24.89
C SER A 243 8.71 -8.58 24.61
N PRO A 244 9.74 -7.72 24.69
CA PRO A 244 11.11 -8.17 24.86
C PRO A 244 11.17 -9.19 26.01
N GLY A 245 11.86 -10.31 25.80
CA GLY A 245 11.90 -11.41 26.77
C GLY A 245 10.76 -12.45 26.69
N ASP A 246 9.68 -12.21 25.93
CA ASP A 246 8.45 -13.07 25.93
C ASP A 246 7.76 -13.13 27.30
N ASN A 247 7.77 -12.01 28.03
CA ASN A 247 7.12 -11.89 29.34
C ASN A 247 5.62 -11.60 29.21
N TYR A 248 5.23 -10.77 28.23
CA TYR A 248 3.85 -10.32 28.05
C TYR A 248 3.42 -10.46 26.60
N ARG A 249 2.12 -10.73 26.40
CA ARG A 249 1.47 -10.79 25.09
C ARG A 249 0.24 -9.92 25.09
N ASN A 250 0.23 -8.94 24.20
CA ASN A 250 -0.83 -7.94 24.14
C ASN A 250 -1.53 -7.98 22.77
N GLN A 251 -2.79 -7.56 22.76
CA GLN A 251 -3.53 -7.24 21.55
C GLN A 251 -3.53 -5.71 21.41
N ILE A 252 -2.84 -5.20 20.40
CA ILE A 252 -2.71 -3.75 20.13
C ILE A 252 -2.90 -3.38 18.65
N ASP A 253 -2.91 -4.38 17.78
CA ASP A 253 -3.23 -4.23 16.37
C ASP A 253 -4.70 -4.59 16.12
N TYR A 254 -5.44 -3.72 15.45
CA TYR A 254 -6.88 -3.90 15.21
C TYR A 254 -7.28 -3.66 13.77
N VAL A 255 -8.45 -4.21 13.43
CA VAL A 255 -9.18 -3.89 12.20
C VAL A 255 -10.54 -3.36 12.63
N LEU A 256 -10.81 -2.10 12.33
CA LEU A 256 -12.06 -1.40 12.59
C LEU A 256 -12.88 -1.29 11.30
N ILE A 257 -14.19 -1.43 11.41
CA ILE A 257 -15.12 -1.26 10.29
C ILE A 257 -16.38 -0.56 10.77
N GLN A 258 -17.02 0.22 9.92
CA GLN A 258 -18.30 0.84 10.24
C GLN A 258 -19.35 -0.21 10.61
N SER A 259 -20.12 0.05 11.66
CA SER A 259 -21.16 -0.81 12.23
C SER A 259 -22.15 -1.31 11.18
N ARG A 260 -22.57 -0.46 10.25
CA ARG A 260 -23.45 -0.83 9.13
C ARG A 260 -22.87 -1.92 8.20
N PHE A 261 -21.56 -2.10 8.19
CA PHE A 261 -20.86 -3.11 7.38
C PHE A 261 -20.27 -4.24 8.23
N ARG A 262 -20.60 -4.36 9.52
CA ARG A 262 -20.07 -5.41 10.41
C ARG A 262 -20.28 -6.83 9.87
N ASN A 263 -21.43 -7.09 9.25
CA ASN A 263 -21.79 -8.39 8.68
C ASN A 263 -20.97 -8.75 7.43
N ALA A 264 -20.22 -7.79 6.86
CA ALA A 264 -19.27 -8.08 5.80
C ALA A 264 -18.00 -8.76 6.34
N VAL A 265 -17.69 -8.62 7.63
CA VAL A 265 -16.52 -9.28 8.22
C VAL A 265 -16.85 -10.74 8.51
N LEU A 266 -16.10 -11.65 7.89
CA LEU A 266 -16.30 -13.09 8.00
C LEU A 266 -15.40 -13.74 9.08
N SER A 267 -14.24 -13.14 9.34
CA SER A 267 -13.31 -13.57 10.39
C SER A 267 -12.20 -12.53 10.55
N ALA A 268 -11.68 -12.33 11.76
CA ALA A 268 -10.50 -11.51 12.00
C ALA A 268 -9.61 -12.15 13.07
N LYS A 269 -8.38 -12.53 12.70
CA LYS A 269 -7.48 -13.32 13.56
C LYS A 269 -6.02 -13.03 13.32
N THR A 270 -5.20 -13.23 14.35
CA THR A 270 -3.76 -13.12 14.23
C THR A 270 -3.15 -14.37 13.59
N MET A 271 -2.03 -14.20 12.88
CA MET A 271 -1.26 -15.27 12.22
C MET A 271 0.16 -15.41 12.80
N PRO A 272 0.34 -16.08 13.97
CA PRO A 272 1.64 -16.18 14.66
C PRO A 272 2.74 -16.89 13.88
N GLY A 273 2.37 -17.71 12.91
CA GLY A 273 3.31 -18.44 12.07
C GLY A 273 3.99 -17.58 11.01
N ALA A 274 3.60 -16.31 10.83
CA ALA A 274 4.26 -15.36 9.93
C ALA A 274 5.62 -14.91 10.51
N ASP A 275 6.66 -14.89 9.69
CA ASP A 275 8.00 -14.46 10.10
C ASP A 275 8.59 -13.40 9.19
N CYS A 276 8.64 -12.16 9.68
CA CYS A 276 9.41 -11.06 9.08
C CYS A 276 10.49 -10.51 10.02
N GLY A 277 10.77 -11.21 11.14
CA GLY A 277 11.63 -10.68 12.22
C GLY A 277 11.00 -9.53 13.00
N SER A 278 9.67 -9.43 13.03
CA SER A 278 8.92 -8.53 13.92
C SER A 278 8.51 -9.25 15.21
N ASP A 279 8.40 -8.48 16.28
CA ASP A 279 7.70 -8.82 17.54
C ASP A 279 6.18 -8.75 17.39
N HIS A 280 5.66 -8.12 16.34
CA HIS A 280 4.26 -8.20 15.98
C HIS A 280 3.96 -9.40 15.10
N ASN A 281 2.75 -9.94 15.27
CA ASN A 281 2.13 -10.88 14.37
C ASN A 281 1.05 -10.16 13.54
N PRO A 282 0.89 -10.50 12.26
CA PRO A 282 -0.11 -9.86 11.42
C PRO A 282 -1.53 -10.27 11.84
N VAL A 283 -2.44 -9.30 11.88
CA VAL A 283 -3.88 -9.52 12.02
C VAL A 283 -4.47 -9.63 10.62
N VAL A 284 -5.08 -10.77 10.30
CA VAL A 284 -5.72 -11.03 9.01
C VAL A 284 -7.23 -11.01 9.18
N CYS A 285 -7.90 -10.15 8.42
CA CYS A 285 -9.34 -10.01 8.37
C CYS A 285 -9.87 -10.41 6.98
N LYS A 286 -10.89 -11.27 6.96
CA LYS A 286 -11.59 -11.70 5.75
C LYS A 286 -12.89 -10.90 5.64
N VAL A 287 -13.06 -10.16 4.55
CA VAL A 287 -14.20 -9.26 4.33
C VAL A 287 -14.90 -9.62 3.03
N HIS A 288 -16.23 -9.58 3.04
CA HIS A 288 -17.06 -9.69 1.84
C HIS A 288 -17.12 -8.33 1.15
N ALA A 289 -16.39 -8.18 0.05
CA ALA A 289 -16.46 -7.01 -0.81
C ALA A 289 -16.11 -7.39 -2.26
N LYS A 290 -16.96 -6.96 -3.21
CA LYS A 290 -16.77 -7.21 -4.63
C LYS A 290 -16.02 -6.04 -5.27
N LEU A 291 -14.73 -6.21 -5.51
CA LEU A 291 -13.89 -5.21 -6.15
C LEU A 291 -14.11 -5.18 -7.67
N LYS A 292 -13.92 -4.00 -8.28
CA LYS A 292 -14.00 -3.76 -9.74
C LYS A 292 -12.61 -3.43 -10.27
N ALA A 293 -12.14 -4.15 -11.27
CA ALA A 293 -10.87 -3.87 -11.93
C ALA A 293 -11.04 -2.69 -12.88
N LEU A 294 -10.35 -1.59 -12.62
CA LEU A 294 -10.37 -0.41 -13.47
C LEU A 294 -9.71 -0.72 -14.81
N LYS A 295 -10.32 -0.30 -15.92
CA LYS A 295 -9.65 -0.39 -17.22
C LYS A 295 -8.50 0.60 -17.22
N LYS A 296 -7.30 0.10 -17.52
CA LYS A 296 -6.17 0.98 -17.81
C LYS A 296 -6.31 1.43 -19.27
N PRO A 297 -6.03 2.71 -19.59
CA PRO A 297 -5.76 3.07 -20.98
C PRO A 297 -4.67 2.14 -21.51
N LYS A 298 -4.79 1.70 -22.77
CA LYS A 298 -3.77 0.85 -23.40
C LYS A 298 -2.45 1.63 -23.36
N HIS A 299 -1.51 1.19 -22.53
CA HIS A 299 -0.19 1.80 -22.49
C HIS A 299 0.46 1.51 -23.85
N GLN A 300 0.59 2.53 -24.69
CA GLN A 300 1.37 2.42 -25.92
C GLN A 300 2.81 2.11 -25.52
N MET A 301 3.33 0.97 -25.99
CA MET A 301 4.73 0.60 -25.77
C MET A 301 5.61 1.70 -26.36
N LYS A 302 6.56 2.22 -25.58
CA LYS A 302 7.46 3.26 -26.07
C LYS A 302 8.36 2.67 -27.16
N TYR A 303 8.44 3.36 -28.29
CA TYR A 303 9.37 3.03 -29.36
C TYR A 303 10.82 3.15 -28.89
N ASN A 304 11.68 2.24 -29.33
CA ASN A 304 13.10 2.30 -29.03
C ASN A 304 13.80 3.34 -29.92
N LEU A 305 13.62 4.62 -29.62
CA LEU A 305 14.25 5.72 -30.38
C LEU A 305 15.79 5.65 -30.36
N LYS A 306 16.39 4.97 -29.37
CA LYS A 306 17.84 4.73 -29.33
C LYS A 306 18.30 3.78 -30.45
N ALA A 307 17.45 2.86 -30.90
CA ALA A 307 17.74 2.00 -32.04
C ALA A 307 17.77 2.81 -33.34
N LEU A 308 16.85 3.77 -33.50
CA LEU A 308 16.80 4.67 -34.66
C LEU A 308 18.07 5.53 -34.82
N ASN A 309 18.68 5.93 -33.70
CA ASN A 309 19.94 6.68 -33.71
C ASN A 309 21.18 5.81 -33.98
N LYS A 310 21.09 4.51 -33.74
CA LYS A 310 22.22 3.57 -33.85
C LYS A 310 22.26 2.82 -35.19
N ASP A 311 21.11 2.61 -35.81
CA ASP A 311 20.95 1.85 -37.05
C ASP A 311 20.58 2.81 -38.22
N PRO A 312 21.54 3.15 -39.10
CA PRO A 312 21.30 4.01 -40.25
C PRO A 312 20.27 3.45 -41.24
N ASP A 313 20.21 2.13 -41.41
CA ASP A 313 19.30 1.48 -42.37
C ASP A 313 17.86 1.53 -41.86
N LEU A 314 17.67 1.31 -40.56
CA LEU A 314 16.38 1.47 -39.90
C LEU A 314 15.86 2.90 -40.02
N ARG A 315 16.74 3.88 -39.81
CA ARG A 315 16.42 5.30 -39.95
C ARG A 315 16.02 5.63 -41.38
N ASN A 316 16.79 5.19 -42.38
CA ASN A 316 16.49 5.44 -43.79
C ASN A 316 15.16 4.80 -44.20
N LYS A 317 14.90 3.55 -43.80
CA LYS A 317 13.63 2.86 -44.05
C LYS A 317 12.43 3.59 -43.43
N PHE A 318 12.57 4.09 -42.19
CA PHE A 318 11.54 4.88 -41.53
C PHE A 318 11.32 6.23 -42.22
N THR A 319 12.39 6.94 -42.58
CA THR A 319 12.32 8.25 -43.27
C THR A 319 11.65 8.12 -44.64
N ILE A 320 11.98 7.08 -45.43
CA ILE A 320 11.35 6.84 -46.73
C ILE A 320 9.84 6.59 -46.56
N GLU A 321 9.45 5.75 -45.59
CA GLU A 321 8.03 5.45 -45.38
C GLU A 321 7.22 6.65 -44.89
N VAL A 322 7.81 7.53 -44.08
CA VAL A 322 7.18 8.81 -43.69
C VAL A 322 7.11 9.78 -44.87
N LYS A 323 8.17 9.90 -45.69
CA LYS A 323 8.20 10.79 -46.87
C LYS A 323 7.16 10.37 -47.91
N ASN A 324 7.09 9.09 -48.25
CA ASN A 324 6.12 8.58 -49.23
C ASN A 324 4.68 8.85 -48.80
N LYS A 325 4.38 8.69 -47.50
CA LYS A 325 3.06 9.00 -46.95
C LYS A 325 2.79 10.51 -46.91
N PHE A 326 3.81 11.32 -46.64
CA PHE A 326 3.68 12.79 -46.63
C PHE A 326 3.42 13.36 -48.02
N GLU A 327 4.06 12.85 -49.06
CA GLU A 327 3.81 13.27 -50.45
C GLU A 327 2.37 13.02 -50.88
N ALA A 328 1.77 11.90 -50.45
CA ALA A 328 0.36 11.60 -50.69
C ALA A 328 -0.61 12.58 -49.99
N LEU A 329 -0.17 13.31 -48.96
CA LEU A 329 -1.02 14.25 -48.20
C LEU A 329 -1.05 15.66 -48.76
N LYS A 330 -0.14 16.01 -49.67
CA LYS A 330 -0.10 17.34 -50.33
C LYS A 330 -1.35 17.64 -51.17
N ALA A 331 -2.16 16.63 -51.49
CA ALA A 331 -3.39 16.76 -52.28
C ALA A 331 -4.65 17.14 -51.48
N ILE A 332 -4.58 17.19 -50.14
CA ILE A 332 -5.74 17.44 -49.27
C ILE A 332 -5.72 18.92 -48.83
N THR A 333 -6.81 19.67 -48.98
CA THR A 333 -6.85 21.13 -48.71
C THR A 333 -7.27 21.53 -47.29
N ALA A 334 -7.74 20.60 -46.46
CA ALA A 334 -8.20 20.88 -45.09
C ALA A 334 -7.09 20.65 -44.05
N GLU A 335 -6.58 21.71 -43.42
CA GLU A 335 -5.42 21.69 -42.52
C GLU A 335 -5.59 20.79 -41.26
N GLU A 336 -6.75 20.82 -40.60
CA GLU A 336 -7.00 19.95 -39.42
C GLU A 336 -6.99 18.47 -39.81
N ARG A 337 -7.55 18.15 -40.97
CA ARG A 337 -7.60 16.79 -41.51
C ARG A 337 -6.21 16.33 -41.97
N GLN A 338 -5.39 17.23 -42.52
CA GLN A 338 -3.99 16.96 -42.85
C GLN A 338 -3.18 16.58 -41.60
N TRP A 339 -3.35 17.29 -40.49
CA TRP A 339 -2.60 17.01 -39.25
C TRP A 339 -2.96 15.64 -38.65
N GLU A 340 -4.25 15.29 -38.58
CA GLU A 340 -4.68 13.98 -38.08
C GLU A 340 -4.12 12.83 -38.93
N ILE A 341 -4.16 12.98 -40.25
CA ILE A 341 -3.64 11.95 -41.16
C ILE A 341 -2.11 11.87 -41.08
N LEU A 342 -1.42 13.01 -40.91
CA LEU A 342 0.03 13.03 -40.70
C LEU A 342 0.42 12.30 -39.42
N LYS A 343 -0.26 12.61 -38.31
CA LYS A 343 -0.05 11.97 -37.01
C LYS A 343 -0.25 10.46 -37.09
N ASP A 344 -1.37 10.03 -37.67
CA ASP A 344 -1.67 8.59 -37.86
C ASP A 344 -0.63 7.91 -38.78
N SER A 345 -0.18 8.61 -39.82
CA SER A 345 0.85 8.10 -40.74
C SER A 345 2.19 7.86 -40.04
N ILE A 346 2.62 8.80 -39.19
CA ILE A 346 3.84 8.69 -38.38
C ILE A 346 3.69 7.56 -37.36
N GLU A 347 2.55 7.47 -36.66
CA GLU A 347 2.28 6.41 -35.68
C GLU A 347 2.31 5.02 -36.33
N LYS A 348 1.69 4.85 -37.50
CA LYS A 348 1.69 3.59 -38.27
C LYS A 348 3.08 3.23 -38.82
N ALA A 349 3.83 4.20 -39.33
CA ALA A 349 5.20 3.98 -39.78
C ALA A 349 6.10 3.57 -38.61
N ALA A 350 5.93 4.21 -37.45
CA ALA A 350 6.66 3.88 -36.24
C ALA A 350 6.31 2.47 -35.75
N GLU A 351 5.03 2.07 -35.78
CA GLU A 351 4.59 0.73 -35.38
C GLU A 351 5.16 -0.38 -36.28
N LYS A 352 5.26 -0.13 -37.58
CA LYS A 352 5.75 -1.10 -38.56
C LYS A 352 7.27 -1.23 -38.57
N LYS A 353 8.01 -0.14 -38.33
CA LYS A 353 9.47 -0.11 -38.51
C LYS A 353 10.26 -0.02 -37.22
N ILE A 354 9.80 0.71 -36.21
CA ILE A 354 10.61 0.95 -35.01
C ILE A 354 10.35 -0.15 -33.98
N PRO A 355 11.37 -0.89 -33.52
CA PRO A 355 11.19 -1.89 -32.48
C PRO A 355 10.72 -1.24 -31.19
N LYS A 356 9.76 -1.90 -30.52
CA LYS A 356 9.27 -1.48 -29.19
C LYS A 356 10.37 -1.70 -28.15
N GLN A 357 10.47 -0.81 -27.14
CA GLN A 357 11.44 -0.98 -26.07
C GLN A 357 11.15 -2.28 -25.29
N PRO A 358 12.16 -3.16 -25.09
CA PRO A 358 11.98 -4.35 -24.28
C PRO A 358 11.63 -3.96 -22.84
N LYS A 359 10.75 -4.73 -22.20
CA LYS A 359 10.49 -4.56 -20.77
C LYS A 359 11.79 -4.83 -20.01
N ARG A 360 12.16 -3.95 -19.09
CA ARG A 360 13.25 -4.23 -18.15
C ARG A 360 12.84 -5.39 -17.27
N GLU A 361 13.51 -6.53 -17.44
CA GLU A 361 13.39 -7.63 -16.49
C GLU A 361 14.15 -7.28 -15.22
N HIS A 362 13.44 -7.32 -14.09
CA HIS A 362 14.11 -7.23 -12.79
C HIS A 362 14.81 -8.56 -12.53
N LYS A 363 16.13 -8.53 -12.40
CA LYS A 363 16.89 -9.71 -11.96
C LYS A 363 16.41 -10.13 -10.56
N LYS A 364 15.97 -11.39 -10.43
CA LYS A 364 15.67 -11.98 -9.12
C LYS A 364 16.98 -12.06 -8.33
N TRP A 365 17.08 -11.27 -7.28
CA TRP A 365 18.30 -11.17 -6.47
C TRP A 365 18.32 -12.15 -5.29
N MET A 366 17.16 -12.77 -4.96
CA MET A 366 17.09 -13.81 -3.93
C MET A 366 17.64 -15.13 -4.46
N THR A 367 18.64 -15.67 -3.76
CA THR A 367 19.19 -17.01 -4.00
C THR A 367 18.40 -18.06 -3.23
N GLN A 368 18.45 -19.32 -3.69
CA GLN A 368 17.78 -20.45 -3.03
C GLN A 368 18.20 -20.58 -1.54
N SER A 369 19.47 -20.34 -1.24
CA SER A 369 20.00 -20.34 0.13
C SER A 369 19.28 -19.33 1.06
N ILE A 370 18.88 -18.16 0.55
CA ILE A 370 18.13 -17.17 1.33
C ILE A 370 16.72 -17.69 1.64
N LEU A 371 16.06 -18.29 0.66
CA LEU A 371 14.72 -18.88 0.81
C LEU A 371 14.73 -20.01 1.85
N ASP A 372 15.76 -20.87 1.82
CA ASP A 372 15.91 -21.98 2.77
C ASP A 372 16.15 -21.46 4.20
N LYS A 373 16.98 -20.41 4.37
CA LYS A 373 17.20 -19.76 5.66
C LYS A 373 15.91 -19.14 6.23
N MET A 374 15.07 -18.58 5.38
CA MET A 374 13.76 -18.04 5.77
C MET A 374 12.81 -19.17 6.21
N ALA A 375 12.74 -20.26 5.45
CA ALA A 375 11.93 -21.43 5.80
C ALA A 375 12.39 -22.06 7.13
N PHE A 376 13.71 -22.13 7.36
CA PHE A 376 14.29 -22.61 8.60
C PHE A 376 13.90 -21.75 9.80
N ARG A 377 14.03 -20.41 9.70
CA ARG A 377 13.61 -19.48 10.77
C ARG A 377 12.14 -19.66 11.13
N ARG A 378 11.28 -19.83 10.12
CA ARG A 378 9.85 -20.04 10.31
C ARG A 378 9.57 -21.34 11.07
N LYS A 379 10.19 -22.46 10.68
CA LYS A 379 10.06 -23.75 11.41
C LYS A 379 10.52 -23.59 12.86
N ALA A 380 11.65 -22.90 13.08
CA ALA A 380 12.15 -22.64 14.42
C ALA A 380 11.19 -21.75 15.26
N LYS A 381 10.43 -20.83 14.66
CA LYS A 381 9.41 -20.02 15.36
C LYS A 381 8.22 -20.87 15.84
N GLN A 382 7.99 -22.04 15.25
CA GLN A 382 6.90 -22.95 15.64
C GLN A 382 7.30 -23.90 16.78
N ASP A 383 8.60 -24.11 17.01
CA ASP A 383 9.17 -24.97 18.06
C ASP A 383 9.77 -24.12 19.21
N PRO A 384 9.11 -24.06 20.39
CA PRO A 384 9.55 -23.24 21.52
C PRO A 384 10.94 -23.60 22.05
N SER A 385 11.35 -24.88 21.95
CA SER A 385 12.59 -25.40 22.55
C SER A 385 13.84 -24.92 21.80
N ARG A 386 13.78 -24.91 20.46
CA ARG A 386 14.86 -24.47 19.57
C ARG A 386 14.97 -22.94 19.44
N TYR A 387 13.86 -22.22 19.66
CA TYR A 387 13.84 -20.76 19.54
C TYR A 387 14.49 -20.07 20.75
N LYS A 388 14.24 -20.56 21.97
CA LYS A 388 14.83 -20.03 23.22
C LYS A 388 16.36 -20.08 23.22
N SER A 389 16.97 -21.19 22.79
CA SER A 389 18.43 -21.36 22.76
C SER A 389 19.17 -20.48 21.74
N LYS A 390 18.48 -20.01 20.69
CA LYS A 390 19.06 -19.15 19.65
C LYS A 390 18.83 -17.65 19.92
N LYS A 391 17.74 -17.29 20.58
CA LYS A 391 17.46 -15.89 20.96
C LYS A 391 18.41 -15.43 22.08
N SER A 392 18.68 -16.30 23.06
CA SER A 392 19.71 -16.06 24.10
C SER A 392 21.10 -15.83 23.49
N ARG A 393 21.52 -16.67 22.51
CA ARG A 393 22.79 -16.48 21.77
C ARG A 393 22.86 -15.16 20.99
N LYS A 394 21.77 -14.71 20.37
CA LYS A 394 21.74 -13.42 19.65
C LYS A 394 21.69 -12.20 20.58
N CYS A 395 20.99 -12.29 21.72
CA CYS A 395 21.04 -11.26 22.76
C CYS A 395 22.46 -11.14 23.35
N ALA A 396 23.10 -12.27 23.66
CA ALA A 396 24.49 -12.30 24.15
C ALA A 396 25.49 -11.72 23.14
N MET A 397 25.33 -12.02 21.85
CA MET A 397 26.19 -11.43 20.79
C MET A 397 25.95 -9.94 20.55
N ARG A 398 24.76 -9.41 20.86
CA ARG A 398 24.46 -7.97 20.78
C ARG A 398 25.03 -7.20 21.97
N GLN A 399 24.99 -7.78 23.17
CA GLN A 399 25.62 -7.21 24.35
C GLN A 399 27.15 -7.15 24.22
N LYS A 400 27.77 -8.17 23.60
CA LYS A 400 29.22 -8.17 23.29
C LYS A 400 29.68 -7.21 22.19
N LYS A 401 28.76 -6.61 21.42
CA LYS A 401 29.11 -5.64 20.35
C LYS A 401 28.91 -4.18 20.76
N ASN A 402 28.26 -3.95 21.89
CA ASN A 402 28.00 -2.62 22.46
C ASN A 402 28.70 -2.44 23.81
N GLY A 403 29.64 -3.33 24.15
CA GLY A 403 30.49 -3.25 25.34
C GLY A 403 31.92 -2.97 24.93
#